data_AF-A0A6M0G0B9-F1
#
_entry.id   AF-A0A6M0G0B9-F1
#
_cell.length_a   1.000
_cell.length_b   1.000
_cell.length_c   1.000
_cell.angle_alpha   90.00
_cell.angle_beta   90.00
_cell.angle_gamma   90.00
#
_symmetry.space_group_name_H-M   'P 1'
#
loop_
_entity.id
_entity.type
_entity.pdbx_description
1 polymer ?
#
loop_
_entity_poly.entity_id
_entity_poly.type
_entity_poly.pdbx_seq_one_letter_code
_entity_poly.pdbx_strand_id
1 'polypeptide(L)'
;MLVNNLRASRCNNVVIFTDFTRNNRKHESALNYFFEEEIEVNMIQRFNKLAAKWQNETCGLSSITKKITNFNYLKIIAMGKTVVPLILHSLAQQPDHWFVALKVLTDQDPTSPNSSFEEAVEAWLSWGKQEGLID
;
A
#
# COMPACT_ATOMS: atom_id res chain seq x y z
N MET A 1 -7.41 46.92 -11.91
CA MET A 1 -6.08 47.55 -11.90
C MET A 1 -5.55 47.39 -10.48
N LEU A 2 -4.45 46.73 -10.15
CA LEU A 2 -3.20 46.41 -10.86
C LEU A 2 -2.70 45.01 -10.45
N VAL A 3 -2.04 44.35 -11.40
CA VAL A 3 -1.22 43.15 -11.26
C VAL A 3 -0.06 43.44 -10.30
N ASN A 4 0.33 42.50 -9.42
CA ASN A 4 1.72 42.42 -8.95
C ASN A 4 2.10 41.05 -8.36
N ASN A 5 2.82 40.31 -9.21
CA ASN A 5 3.93 39.39 -8.94
C ASN A 5 3.72 38.08 -8.17
N LEU A 6 3.55 37.03 -8.97
CA LEU A 6 4.00 35.65 -8.72
C LEU A 6 5.48 35.61 -8.31
N ARG A 7 5.78 34.88 -7.23
CA ARG A 7 7.08 34.25 -7.03
C ARG A 7 6.85 32.83 -6.49
N ALA A 8 7.09 31.85 -7.34
CA ALA A 8 7.18 30.46 -6.93
C ALA A 8 8.52 30.24 -6.20
N SER A 9 8.48 29.68 -5.00
CA SER A 9 9.64 28.97 -4.46
C SER A 9 9.16 27.66 -3.86
N ARG A 10 9.85 26.60 -4.29
CA ARG A 10 9.51 25.19 -4.16
C ARG A 10 10.23 24.63 -2.95
N CYS A 11 9.51 24.30 -1.87
CA CYS A 11 10.02 23.37 -0.85
C CYS A 11 8.87 22.55 -0.25
N ASN A 12 8.96 21.24 -0.48
CA ASN A 12 8.38 20.12 0.27
C ASN A 12 6.87 19.88 0.21
N ASN A 13 6.55 18.64 -0.19
CA ASN A 13 5.27 17.95 -0.04
C ASN A 13 4.84 17.85 1.42
N VAL A 14 4.45 18.98 1.99
CA VAL A 14 3.51 18.99 3.10
C VAL A 14 2.39 19.87 2.61
N VAL A 15 1.19 19.28 2.48
CA VAL A 15 -0.02 20.07 2.34
C VAL A 15 -0.24 20.73 3.69
N ILE A 16 0.51 21.81 3.95
CA ILE A 16 0.22 22.70 5.06
C ILE A 16 -0.89 23.60 4.53
N PHE A 17 -2.13 23.29 4.88
CA PHE A 17 -3.23 24.25 4.77
C PHE A 17 -2.98 25.35 5.81
N THR A 18 -2.02 26.23 5.55
CA THR A 18 -1.98 27.56 6.17
C THR A 18 -2.73 28.49 5.24
N ASP A 19 -3.86 29.00 5.75
CA ASP A 19 -4.76 30.01 5.18
C ASP A 19 -6.01 29.51 4.44
N PHE A 20 -6.99 29.03 5.23
CA PHE A 20 -8.38 29.46 5.04
C PHE A 20 -9.20 29.35 6.33
N THR A 21 -8.79 30.03 7.40
CA THR A 21 -9.67 30.23 8.57
C THR A 21 -10.56 31.46 8.37
N ARG A 22 -11.50 31.40 7.42
CA ARG A 22 -12.67 32.27 7.45
C ARG A 22 -13.89 31.50 7.95
N ASN A 23 -13.94 31.40 9.28
CA ASN A 23 -15.14 31.35 10.11
C ASN A 23 -16.27 30.37 9.68
N ASN A 24 -16.19 29.09 10.06
CA ASN A 24 -17.39 28.34 10.47
C ASN A 24 -17.06 27.05 11.28
N ARG A 25 -17.16 27.11 12.61
CA ARG A 25 -16.85 26.04 13.59
C ARG A 25 -17.80 24.81 13.57
N LYS A 26 -18.47 24.50 12.46
CA LYS A 26 -19.37 23.33 12.35
C LYS A 26 -19.14 22.41 11.14
N HIS A 27 -18.24 22.77 10.23
CA HIS A 27 -18.02 22.02 8.98
C HIS A 27 -16.70 21.22 8.92
N GLU A 28 -15.90 21.26 9.98
CA GLU A 28 -14.59 20.59 10.03
C GLU A 28 -14.73 19.05 10.14
N SER A 29 -15.79 18.55 10.77
CA SER A 29 -16.03 17.11 10.96
C SER A 29 -16.49 16.37 9.71
N ALA A 30 -17.30 17.02 8.86
CA ALA A 30 -17.82 16.38 7.64
C ALA A 30 -16.74 16.26 6.55
N LEU A 31 -15.80 17.20 6.50
CA LEU A 31 -14.72 17.17 5.51
C LEU A 31 -13.64 16.14 5.86
N ASN A 32 -13.25 16.01 7.13
CA ASN A 32 -12.33 14.93 7.52
C ASN A 32 -12.93 13.53 7.26
N TYR A 33 -14.23 13.36 7.52
CA TYR A 33 -14.92 12.10 7.24
C TYR A 33 -14.96 11.77 5.73
N PHE A 34 -15.16 12.77 4.87
CA PHE A 34 -15.23 12.57 3.42
C PHE A 34 -13.84 12.30 2.78
N PHE A 35 -12.77 12.85 3.35
CA PHE A 35 -11.42 12.71 2.81
C PHE A 35 -10.76 11.36 3.14
N GLU A 36 -11.09 10.74 4.28
CA GLU A 36 -10.50 9.44 4.68
C GLU A 36 -10.98 8.30 3.76
N GLU A 37 -12.26 8.29 3.39
CA GLU A 37 -12.85 7.28 2.51
C GLU A 37 -12.28 7.35 1.07
N GLU A 38 -12.07 8.55 0.53
CA GLU A 38 -11.52 8.73 -0.82
C GLU A 38 -10.05 8.28 -0.91
N ILE A 39 -9.26 8.50 0.16
CA ILE A 39 -7.86 8.07 0.22
C ILE A 39 -7.75 6.54 0.24
N GLU A 40 -8.57 5.87 1.04
CA GLU A 40 -8.57 4.41 1.14
C GLU A 40 -8.97 3.76 -0.19
N VAL A 41 -10.04 4.25 -0.81
CA VAL A 41 -10.48 3.77 -2.13
C VAL A 41 -9.38 3.96 -3.18
N ASN A 42 -8.71 5.12 -3.19
CA ASN A 42 -7.60 5.37 -4.11
C ASN A 42 -6.43 4.39 -3.89
N MET A 43 -6.09 4.11 -2.63
CA MET A 43 -5.03 3.18 -2.26
C MET A 43 -5.35 1.75 -2.73
N ILE A 44 -6.55 1.25 -2.46
CA ILE A 44 -6.99 -0.09 -2.86
C ILE A 44 -6.98 -0.22 -4.38
N GLN A 45 -7.51 0.77 -5.10
CA GLN A 45 -7.50 0.80 -6.57
C GLN A 45 -6.06 0.79 -7.12
N ARG A 46 -5.17 1.58 -6.53
CA ARG A 46 -3.77 1.63 -6.93
C ARG A 46 -3.07 0.29 -6.68
N PHE A 47 -3.28 -0.33 -5.53
CA PHE A 47 -2.75 -1.66 -5.21
C PHE A 47 -3.24 -2.70 -6.23
N ASN A 48 -4.56 -2.82 -6.41
CA ASN A 48 -5.16 -3.80 -7.32
C ASN A 48 -4.64 -3.65 -8.75
N LYS A 49 -4.51 -2.41 -9.23
CA LYS A 49 -3.96 -2.13 -10.57
C LYS A 49 -2.51 -2.56 -10.70
N LEU A 50 -1.68 -2.34 -9.67
CA LEU A 50 -0.28 -2.76 -9.69
C LEU A 50 -0.15 -4.28 -9.56
N ALA A 51 -0.93 -4.91 -8.68
CA ALA A 51 -0.93 -6.36 -8.47
C ALA A 51 -1.36 -7.12 -9.73
N ALA A 52 -2.43 -6.68 -10.40
CA ALA A 52 -2.88 -7.27 -11.66
C ALA A 52 -1.83 -7.16 -12.77
N LYS A 53 -1.16 -6.00 -12.89
CA LYS A 53 -0.07 -5.82 -13.85
C LYS A 53 1.13 -6.71 -13.56
N TRP A 54 1.56 -6.74 -12.29
CA TRP A 54 2.63 -7.61 -11.84
C TRP A 54 2.31 -9.06 -12.20
N GLN A 55 1.14 -9.57 -11.81
CA GLN A 55 0.74 -10.93 -12.07
C GLN A 55 0.72 -11.27 -13.57
N ASN A 56 0.16 -10.39 -14.41
CA ASN A 56 0.15 -10.59 -15.85
C ASN A 56 1.56 -10.61 -16.47
N GLU A 57 2.48 -9.79 -15.96
CA GLU A 57 3.87 -9.74 -16.41
C GLU A 57 4.71 -10.92 -15.89
N THR A 58 4.29 -11.57 -14.79
CA THR A 58 5.10 -12.57 -14.09
C THR A 58 4.53 -13.98 -14.06
N CYS A 59 3.28 -14.22 -14.47
CA CYS A 59 2.60 -15.51 -14.34
C CYS A 59 3.35 -16.68 -15.02
N GLY A 60 4.02 -16.43 -16.16
CA GLY A 60 4.81 -17.42 -16.88
C GLY A 60 6.28 -17.53 -16.46
N LEU A 61 6.72 -16.75 -15.46
CA LEU A 61 8.13 -16.73 -15.05
C LEU A 61 8.41 -17.77 -13.97
N SER A 62 9.35 -18.68 -14.24
CA SER A 62 9.85 -19.63 -13.23
C SER A 62 10.85 -19.01 -12.24
N SER A 63 11.39 -17.82 -12.53
CA SER A 63 12.39 -17.16 -11.69
C SER A 63 11.74 -16.25 -10.66
N ILE A 64 11.81 -16.64 -9.39
CA ILE A 64 11.34 -15.83 -8.25
C ILE A 64 12.04 -14.47 -8.24
N THR A 65 13.35 -14.43 -8.50
CA THR A 65 14.13 -13.18 -8.57
C THR A 65 13.53 -12.21 -9.59
N LYS A 66 13.12 -12.67 -10.77
CA LYS A 66 12.44 -11.82 -11.77
C LYS A 66 11.07 -11.35 -11.30
N LYS A 67 10.32 -12.19 -10.56
CA LYS A 67 9.03 -11.81 -9.99
C LYS A 67 9.17 -10.66 -8.97
N ILE A 68 10.12 -10.77 -8.03
CA ILE A 68 10.30 -9.79 -6.94
C ILE A 68 11.05 -8.51 -7.35
N THR A 69 11.81 -8.56 -8.45
CA THR A 69 12.48 -7.37 -9.03
C THR A 69 11.63 -6.63 -10.07
N ASN A 70 10.41 -7.10 -10.34
CA ASN A 70 9.47 -6.44 -11.23
C ASN A 70 9.10 -5.04 -10.71
N PHE A 71 8.99 -4.06 -11.62
CA PHE A 71 8.76 -2.67 -11.24
C PHE A 71 7.40 -2.41 -10.58
N ASN A 72 6.35 -3.17 -10.94
CA ASN A 72 5.05 -3.07 -10.28
C ASN A 72 5.09 -3.65 -8.86
N TYR A 73 5.87 -4.72 -8.62
CA TYR A 73 6.11 -5.27 -7.29
C TYR A 73 6.82 -4.26 -6.38
N LEU A 74 7.89 -3.64 -6.88
CA LEU A 74 8.62 -2.60 -6.14
C LEU A 74 7.76 -1.37 -5.85
N LYS A 75 6.85 -1.00 -6.78
CA LYS A 75 5.87 0.07 -6.54
C LYS A 75 4.89 -0.26 -5.43
N ILE A 76 4.47 -1.52 -5.29
CA ILE A 76 3.62 -1.96 -4.17
C ILE A 76 4.39 -1.82 -2.86
N ILE A 77 5.65 -2.25 -2.79
CA ILE A 77 6.50 -2.04 -1.60
C ILE A 77 6.63 -0.54 -1.28
N ALA A 78 6.82 0.30 -2.29
CA ALA A 78 6.92 1.75 -2.11
C ALA A 78 5.61 2.41 -1.63
N MET A 79 4.47 1.71 -1.63
CA MET A 79 3.24 2.20 -1.00
C MET A 79 3.32 2.15 0.53
N GLY A 80 4.25 1.38 1.11
CA GLY A 80 4.50 1.34 2.55
C GLY A 80 3.58 0.39 3.32
N LYS A 81 3.63 0.45 4.66
CA LYS A 81 3.00 -0.55 5.54
C LYS A 81 1.47 -0.62 5.43
N THR A 82 0.83 0.43 4.94
CA THR A 82 -0.64 0.52 4.84
C THR A 82 -1.23 -0.50 3.86
N VAL A 83 -0.44 -1.06 2.94
CA VAL A 83 -0.92 -2.10 2.00
C VAL A 83 -0.76 -3.53 2.52
N VAL A 84 -0.21 -3.74 3.73
CA VAL A 84 0.00 -5.10 4.28
C VAL A 84 -1.31 -5.90 4.34
N PRO A 85 -2.45 -5.37 4.86
CA PRO A 85 -3.72 -6.08 4.82
C PRO A 85 -4.15 -6.48 3.39
N LEU A 86 -3.93 -5.61 2.40
CA LEU A 86 -4.28 -5.88 1.00
C LEU A 86 -3.44 -7.02 0.42
N ILE A 87 -2.15 -7.07 0.75
CA ILE A 87 -1.26 -8.16 0.33
C ILE A 87 -1.69 -9.48 0.99
N LEU A 88 -2.02 -9.46 2.28
CA LEU A 88 -2.50 -10.65 3.00
C LEU A 88 -3.82 -11.17 2.42
N HIS A 89 -4.78 -10.30 2.10
CA HIS A 89 -5.99 -10.69 1.41
C HIS A 89 -5.72 -11.25 0.01
N SER A 90 -4.80 -10.65 -0.75
CA SER A 90 -4.38 -11.20 -2.05
C SER A 90 -3.76 -12.59 -1.88
N LEU A 91 -2.92 -12.78 -0.86
CA LEU A 91 -2.29 -14.06 -0.56
C LEU A 91 -3.31 -15.14 -0.18
N ALA A 92 -4.37 -14.78 0.55
CA ALA A 92 -5.46 -15.68 0.92
C ALA A 92 -6.33 -16.10 -0.28
N GLN A 93 -6.62 -15.16 -1.20
CA GLN A 93 -7.47 -15.43 -2.36
C GLN A 93 -6.72 -16.16 -3.47
N GLN A 94 -5.50 -15.73 -3.76
CA GLN A 94 -4.66 -16.28 -4.81
C GLN A 94 -3.19 -16.25 -4.37
N PRO A 95 -2.70 -17.35 -3.76
CA PRO A 95 -1.33 -17.43 -3.29
C PRO A 95 -0.31 -17.19 -4.42
N ASP A 96 0.61 -16.27 -4.19
CA ASP A 96 1.77 -15.99 -5.06
C ASP A 96 2.93 -15.45 -4.18
N HIS A 97 4.09 -15.13 -4.77
CA HIS A 97 5.32 -14.80 -4.04
C HIS A 97 5.34 -13.39 -3.40
N TRP A 98 4.43 -13.16 -2.46
CA TRP A 98 4.31 -11.91 -1.69
C TRP A 98 5.25 -11.82 -0.49
N PHE A 99 5.92 -12.91 -0.09
CA PHE A 99 6.68 -13.00 1.16
C PHE A 99 7.78 -11.94 1.32
N VAL A 100 8.48 -11.60 0.23
CA VAL A 100 9.51 -10.55 0.26
C VAL A 100 8.89 -9.18 0.52
N ALA A 101 7.77 -8.85 -0.14
CA ALA A 101 7.06 -7.62 0.11
C ALA A 101 6.57 -7.55 1.57
N LEU A 102 5.96 -8.62 2.08
CA LEU A 102 5.50 -8.70 3.47
C LEU A 102 6.67 -8.47 4.44
N LYS A 103 7.78 -9.19 4.28
CA LYS A 103 8.98 -9.02 5.12
C LYS A 103 9.54 -7.61 5.09
N VAL A 104 9.66 -7.00 3.91
CA VAL A 104 10.17 -5.61 3.79
C VAL A 104 9.24 -4.61 4.45
N LEU A 105 7.93 -4.82 4.37
CA LEU A 105 6.93 -3.90 4.92
C LEU A 105 6.75 -4.06 6.43
N THR A 106 6.79 -5.29 6.95
CA THR A 106 6.47 -5.59 8.35
C THR A 106 7.70 -5.74 9.22
N ASP A 107 8.87 -5.97 8.62
CA ASP A 107 10.11 -6.40 9.30
C ASP A 107 9.92 -7.70 10.09
N GLN A 108 8.95 -8.54 9.67
CA GLN A 108 8.65 -9.84 10.27
C GLN A 108 8.98 -10.98 9.31
N ASP A 109 9.18 -12.17 9.87
CA ASP A 109 9.32 -13.42 9.11
C ASP A 109 8.76 -14.59 9.93
N PRO A 110 7.45 -14.88 9.82
CA PRO A 110 6.82 -15.98 10.57
C PRO A 110 7.16 -17.36 10.00
N THR A 111 7.96 -17.43 8.92
CA THR A 111 8.27 -18.68 8.22
C THR A 111 9.53 -19.33 8.76
N SER A 112 9.61 -20.66 8.64
CA SER A 112 10.83 -21.42 8.94
C SER A 112 11.68 -21.54 7.67
N PRO A 113 13.03 -21.61 7.76
CA PRO A 113 13.88 -21.83 6.59
C PRO A 113 13.54 -23.08 5.77
N ASN A 114 12.88 -24.06 6.38
CA ASN A 114 12.49 -25.32 5.75
C ASN A 114 11.00 -25.34 5.33
N SER A 115 10.29 -24.22 5.44
CA SER A 115 8.86 -24.18 5.13
C SER A 115 8.61 -24.41 3.64
N SER A 116 7.61 -25.24 3.33
CA SER A 116 7.05 -25.31 1.98
C SER A 116 6.40 -23.99 1.57
N PHE A 117 6.03 -23.85 0.30
CA PHE A 117 5.30 -22.67 -0.15
C PHE A 117 3.95 -22.54 0.58
N GLU A 118 3.23 -23.64 0.73
CA GLU A 118 1.93 -23.71 1.41
C GLU A 118 2.07 -23.38 2.91
N GLU A 119 3.08 -23.92 3.58
CA GLU A 119 3.38 -23.61 4.99
C GLU A 119 3.75 -22.13 5.16
N ALA A 120 4.49 -21.54 4.21
CA ALA A 120 4.82 -20.13 4.23
C ALA A 120 3.56 -19.25 4.05
N VAL A 121 2.63 -19.63 3.16
CA VAL A 121 1.33 -18.97 3.02
C VAL A 121 0.57 -19.01 4.34
N GLU A 122 0.42 -20.20 4.94
CA GLU A 122 -0.32 -20.39 6.19
C GLU A 122 0.30 -19.60 7.35
N ALA A 123 1.62 -19.60 7.48
CA ALA A 123 2.33 -18.85 8.51
C ALA A 123 2.07 -17.33 8.39
N TRP A 124 2.13 -16.79 7.17
CA TRP A 124 1.84 -15.37 6.93
C TRP A 124 0.36 -15.01 7.18
N LEU A 125 -0.58 -15.87 6.79
CA LEU A 125 -2.00 -15.65 7.06
C LEU A 125 -2.31 -15.75 8.57
N SER A 126 -1.71 -16.72 9.26
CA SER A 126 -1.87 -16.89 10.71
C SER A 126 -1.32 -15.68 11.47
N TRP A 127 -0.13 -15.21 11.08
CA TRP A 127 0.45 -13.98 11.62
C TRP A 127 -0.46 -12.78 11.37
N GLY A 128 -0.99 -12.63 10.14
CA GLY A 128 -1.91 -11.55 9.80
C GLY A 128 -3.18 -11.52 10.65
N LYS A 129 -3.74 -12.70 10.98
CA LYS A 129 -4.88 -12.83 11.90
C LYS A 129 -4.53 -12.48 13.34
N GLN A 130 -3.35 -12.91 13.82
CA GLN A 130 -2.87 -12.60 15.17
C GLN A 130 -2.66 -11.10 15.38
N GLU A 131 -2.20 -10.40 14.35
CA GLU A 131 -2.02 -8.94 14.34
C GLU A 131 -3.33 -8.16 14.09
N GLY A 132 -4.45 -8.85 13.86
CA GLY A 132 -5.74 -8.21 13.55
C GLY A 132 -5.77 -7.47 12.21
N LEU A 133 -4.93 -7.88 11.24
CA LEU A 133 -4.84 -7.28 9.91
C LEU A 133 -5.81 -7.92 8.91
N ILE A 134 -6.22 -9.16 9.17
CA ILE A 134 -7.19 -9.93 8.39
C ILE A 134 -8.03 -10.82 9.32
N ASP A 135 -9.24 -11.17 8.90
CA ASP A 135 -10.19 -12.04 9.63
C ASP A 135 -9.97 -13.53 9.37
#